data_AF-A0A7W0XC37-F1
#
_entry.id   AF-A0A7W0XC37-F1
#
_cell.length_a   1.000
_cell.length_b   1.000
_cell.length_c   1.000
_cell.angle_alpha   90.00
_cell.angle_beta   90.00
_cell.angle_gamma   90.00
#
_symmetry.space_group_name_H-M   'P 1'
#
loop_
_entity.id
_entity.type
_entity.pdbx_description
1 polymer ?
#
loop_
_entity_poly.entity_id
_entity_poly.type
_entity_poly.pdbx_seq_one_letter_code
_entity_poly.pdbx_strand_id
1 'polypeptide(L)' 'MLTLLAQGMPGLTQDGPADLQRLLKMFYVLFGAGALISLAGYGIPSKTLQIVGIALIFLSTGVFVAAIGAFG' A
#
# COMPACT_ATOMS: atom_id res chain seq x y z
N MET A 1 27.01 -6.14 -7.19
CA MET A 1 26.16 -4.96 -6.93
C MET A 1 24.79 -5.38 -6.39
N LEU A 2 24.76 -5.98 -5.20
CA LEU A 2 23.53 -6.50 -4.55
C LEU A 2 23.43 -6.09 -3.07
N THR A 3 24.40 -5.29 -2.59
CA THR A 3 24.62 -4.98 -1.18
C THR A 3 24.06 -3.63 -0.72
N LEU A 4 23.51 -2.82 -1.64
CA LEU A 4 22.92 -1.51 -1.31
C LEU A 4 21.42 -1.55 -1.02
N LEU A 5 20.71 -2.64 -1.34
CA LEU A 5 19.32 -2.84 -0.88
C LEU A 5 19.24 -3.36 0.58
N ALA A 6 20.37 -3.77 1.15
CA ALA A 6 20.47 -4.29 2.52
C ALA A 6 20.93 -3.23 3.55
N GLN A 7 21.30 -2.03 3.09
CA GLN A 7 21.51 -0.89 3.99
C GLN A 7 20.13 -0.34 4.30
N GLY A 8 19.60 -0.78 5.45
CA GLY A 8 18.28 -0.45 5.94
C GLY A 8 17.93 1.01 5.68
N MET A 9 16.70 1.21 5.20
CA MET A 9 16.12 2.54 5.04
C MET A 9 16.40 3.35 6.31
N PRO A 10 17.08 4.50 6.21
CA PRO A 10 17.19 5.41 7.35
C PRO A 10 15.75 5.74 7.78
N GLY A 11 15.47 5.62 9.09
CA GLY A 11 14.13 5.80 9.68
C GLY A 11 13.60 4.62 10.50
N LEU A 12 14.06 3.39 10.23
CA LEU A 12 13.57 2.15 10.87
C LEU A 12 14.06 1.91 12.32
N THR A 13 14.82 2.84 12.91
CA THR A 13 15.65 2.56 14.09
C THR A 13 15.06 2.98 15.44
N GLN A 14 13.97 3.76 15.49
CA GLN A 14 13.43 4.23 16.78
C GLN A 14 12.03 3.69 17.12
N ASP A 15 11.18 3.41 16.12
CA ASP A 15 9.93 2.64 16.29
C ASP A 15 10.01 1.39 15.40
N GLY A 16 9.99 0.21 16.04
CA GLY A 16 10.59 -1.01 15.51
C GLY A 16 9.95 -1.67 14.26
N PRO A 17 10.53 -2.81 13.80
CA PRO A 17 10.11 -3.54 12.60
C PRO A 17 8.65 -4.07 12.66
N ALA A 18 8.04 -4.12 13.84
CA ALA A 18 6.67 -4.55 14.04
C ALA A 18 5.64 -3.55 13.47
N ASP A 19 5.88 -2.25 13.60
CA ASP A 19 4.95 -1.23 13.10
C ASP A 19 5.06 -1.05 11.58
N LEU A 20 6.27 -1.14 11.02
CA LEU A 20 6.43 -1.21 9.57
C LEU A 20 5.78 -2.47 8.99
N GLN A 21 5.95 -3.63 9.63
CA GLN A 21 5.31 -4.86 9.17
C GLN A 21 3.79 -4.79 9.29
N ARG A 22 3.26 -4.10 10.30
CA ARG A 22 1.82 -3.84 10.47
C ARG A 22 1.30 -2.88 9.40
N LEU A 23 2.02 -1.80 9.10
CA LEU A 23 1.71 -0.86 8.01
C LEU A 23 1.72 -1.55 6.65
N LEU A 24 2.73 -2.36 6.37
CA LEU A 24 2.81 -3.19 5.16
C LEU A 24 1.64 -4.17 5.07
N LYS A 25 1.30 -4.88 6.15
CA LYS A 25 0.13 -5.79 6.17
C LYS A 25 -1.17 -5.04 5.90
N MET A 26 -1.39 -3.90 6.56
CA MET A 26 -2.59 -3.08 6.33
C MET A 26 -2.64 -2.56 4.90
N PHE A 27 -1.51 -2.09 4.35
CA PHE A 27 -1.41 -1.67 2.96
C PHE A 27 -1.73 -2.81 1.98
N TYR A 28 -1.15 -4.00 2.16
CA TYR A 28 -1.43 -5.15 1.30
C TYR A 28 -2.91 -5.57 1.35
N VAL A 29 -3.55 -5.52 2.51
CA VAL A 29 -4.97 -5.84 2.65
C VAL A 29 -5.84 -4.80 1.92
N LEU A 30 -5.59 -3.51 2.13
CA LEU A 30 -6.33 -2.42 1.48
C LEU A 30 -6.10 -2.39 -0.04
N PHE A 31 -4.85 -2.54 -0.48
CA PHE A 31 -4.48 -2.60 -1.89
C PHE A 31 -5.07 -3.85 -2.55
N GLY A 32 -4.97 -5.01 -1.91
CA GLY A 32 -5.56 -6.26 -2.40
C GLY A 32 -7.07 -6.21 -2.50
N ALA A 33 -7.76 -5.65 -1.50
CA ALA A 33 -9.20 -5.42 -1.54
C ALA A 33 -9.59 -4.47 -2.68
N GLY A 34 -8.87 -3.35 -2.85
CA GLY A 34 -9.09 -2.42 -3.97
C GLY A 34 -8.88 -3.06 -5.34
N ALA A 35 -7.84 -3.90 -5.48
CA ALA A 35 -7.57 -4.65 -6.71
C ALA A 35 -8.68 -5.67 -7.03
N LEU A 36 -9.16 -6.42 -6.04
CA LEU A 36 -10.26 -7.37 -6.20
C LEU A 36 -11.57 -6.66 -6.59
N ILE A 37 -11.88 -5.52 -5.96
CA ILE A 37 -13.06 -4.70 -6.30
C ILE A 37 -12.93 -4.14 -7.72
N SER A 38 -11.75 -3.66 -8.10
CA SER A 38 -11.49 -3.15 -9.45
C SER A 38 -11.58 -4.23 -10.52
N LEU A 39 -11.06 -5.44 -10.24
CA LEU A 39 -11.14 -6.60 -11.12
C LEU A 39 -12.58 -7.12 -11.22
N ALA A 40 -13.31 -7.21 -10.11
CA ALA A 40 -14.73 -7.55 -10.11
C ALA A 40 -15.56 -6.51 -10.88
N GLY A 41 -15.19 -5.24 -10.78
CA GLY A 41 -15.76 -4.15 -11.57
C GLY A 41 -15.43 -4.23 -13.07
N TYR A 42 -14.42 -5.01 -13.49
CA TYR A 42 -14.14 -5.23 -14.91
C TYR A 42 -15.15 -6.17 -15.56
N GLY A 43 -15.69 -7.14 -14.81
CA GLY A 43 -16.71 -8.08 -15.29
C GLY A 43 -18.14 -7.53 -15.23
N ILE A 44 -18.36 -6.39 -14.57
CA ILE A 44 -19.68 -5.77 -14.40
C ILE A 44 -19.71 -4.47 -15.23
N PRO A 45 -20.77 -4.17 -16.01
CA PRO A 45 -20.88 -2.93 -16.79
C PRO A 45 -20.96 -1.64 -15.95
N SER A 46 -20.75 -1.72 -14.64
CA SER A 46 -20.80 -0.60 -13.70
C SER A 46 -19.44 0.08 -13.59
N LYS A 47 -19.29 1.21 -14.28
CA LYS A 47 -18.11 2.09 -14.17
C LYS A 47 -17.85 2.57 -12.74
N THR A 48 -18.90 2.65 -11.92
CA THR A 48 -18.82 3.05 -10.52
C THR A 48 -17.94 2.12 -9.71
N LEU A 49 -18.02 0.80 -9.93
CA LEU A 49 -17.24 -0.18 -9.17
C LEU A 49 -15.75 -0.11 -9.51
N GLN A 50 -15.41 0.12 -10.79
CA GLN A 50 -14.03 0.36 -11.21
C GLN A 50 -13.46 1.66 -10.63
N ILE A 51 -14.24 2.75 -10.66
CA ILE A 51 -13.82 4.04 -10.10
C ILE A 51 -13.55 3.92 -8.60
N VAL A 52 -14.45 3.25 -7.86
CA VAL A 52 -14.26 3.01 -6.42
C VAL A 52 -13.02 2.16 -6.17
N GLY A 53 -12.80 1.09 -6.94
CA GLY A 53 -11.61 0.25 -6.82
C GLY A 53 -10.30 1.01 -7.08
N ILE A 54 -10.24 1.77 -8.18
CA ILE A 54 -9.08 2.61 -8.51
C ILE A 54 -8.85 3.66 -7.43
N ALA A 55 -9.90 4.36 -6.98
CA ALA A 55 -9.79 5.35 -5.92
C ALA A 55 -9.25 4.74 -4.62
N LEU A 56 -9.70 3.53 -4.26
CA LEU A 56 -9.20 2.81 -3.08
C LEU A 56 -7.70 2.49 -3.21
N ILE A 57 -7.25 2.07 -4.39
CA ILE A 57 -5.83 1.78 -4.67
C ILE A 57 -4.97 3.04 -4.52
N PHE A 58 -5.39 4.15 -5.12
CA PHE A 58 -4.67 5.42 -5.03
C PHE A 58 -4.64 5.94 -3.60
N LEU A 59 -5.76 5.88 -2.87
CA LEU A 59 -5.83 6.30 -1.48
C LEU A 59 -4.88 5.46 -0.60
N SER A 60 -4.89 4.14 -0.79
CA SER A 60 -4.02 3.21 -0.05
C SER A 60 -2.54 3.48 -0.34
N THR A 61 -2.20 3.74 -1.59
CA THR A 61 -0.83 4.08 -2.01
C THR A 61 -0.39 5.42 -1.42
N GLY A 62 -1.25 6.44 -1.47
CA GLY A 62 -0.96 7.75 -0.89
C GLY A 62 -0.74 7.70 0.62
N VAL A 63 -1.61 6.99 1.36
CA VAL A 63 -1.46 6.80 2.80
C VAL A 63 -0.17 6.05 3.14
N PHE A 64 0.18 5.04 2.35
CA PHE A 64 1.41 4.27 2.56
C PHE A 64 2.67 5.11 2.31
N VAL A 65 2.71 5.88 1.22
CA VAL A 65 3.83 6.79 0.93
C VAL A 65 3.94 7.88 1.99
N ALA A 66 2.83 8.45 2.43
CA ALA A 66 2.82 9.45 3.51
C ALA A 66 3.30 8.85 4.84
N ALA A 67 2.90 7.63 5.16
CA ALA A 67 3.40 6.91 6.33
C ALA A 67 4.92 6.69 6.22
N ILE A 68 5.41 6.13 5.10
CA ILE A 68 6.86 5.95 4.90
C ILE A 68 7.61 7.27 5.00
N GLY A 69 7.11 8.36 4.41
CA GLY A 69 7.75 9.68 4.51
C GLY A 69 7.74 10.27 5.93
N ALA A 70 6.83 9.84 6.80
CA ALA A 70 6.79 10.23 8.20
C ALA A 70 7.67 9.34 9.11
N PHE A 71 7.94 8.10 8.69
CA PHE A 71 8.79 7.14 9.40
C PHE A 71 10.23 7.02 8.85
N GLY A 72 10.53 7.66 7.72
CA GLY A 72 11.83 7.69 7.03
C GLY A 72 12.70 8.88 7.42
#